data_AF-A0A952I063-F1
#
_entry.id   AF-A0A952I063-F1
#
_cell.length_a   1.000
_cell.length_b   1.000
_cell.length_c   1.000
_cell.angle_alpha   90.00
_cell.angle_beta   90.00
_cell.angle_gamma   90.00
#
_symmetry.space_group_name_H-M   'P 1'
#
loop_
_entity.id
_entity.type
_entity.pdbx_description
1 polymer ?
#
loop_
_entity_poly.entity_id
_entity_poly.type
_entity_poly.pdbx_seq_one_letter_code
_entity_poly.pdbx_strand_id
1 'polypeptide(L)'
;MIVVLFELISNERVVESIFTAASFTYGPLLGLFAFGLFTKWELKDRYVPLVCSIAPILSYLMNFFSEELFNGHQFGMELVILNGVITFLGLMALIRKKVSSLA
;
A
#
# COMPACT_ATOMS: atom_id res chain seq x y z
N MET A 1 24.63 2.51 10.87
CA MET A 1 25.86 1.70 11.02
C MET A 1 25.60 0.20 10.92
N ILE A 2 24.52 -0.34 11.51
CA ILE A 2 24.13 -1.76 11.32
C ILE A 2 23.76 -2.08 9.86
N VAL A 3 23.07 -1.16 9.16
CA VAL A 3 22.68 -1.33 7.75
C VAL A 3 23.89 -1.51 6.82
N VAL A 4 24.91 -0.65 6.95
CA VAL A 4 26.14 -0.69 6.14
C VAL A 4 26.99 -1.95 6.44
N LEU A 5 26.97 -2.43 7.68
CA LEU A 5 27.71 -3.64 8.07
C LEU A 5 27.04 -4.93 7.54
N PHE A 6 25.71 -4.91 7.36
CA PHE A 6 24.96 -6.01 6.75
C PHE A 6 25.13 -6.06 5.23
N GLU A 7 25.26 -4.91 4.57
CA GLU A 7 25.47 -4.77 3.13
C GLU A 7 26.82 -5.36 2.66
N LEU A 8 27.85 -5.31 3.50
CA LEU A 8 29.18 -5.89 3.23
C LEU A 8 29.25 -7.41 3.40
N ILE A 9 28.29 -8.03 4.10
CA ILE A 9 28.28 -9.47 4.43
C ILE A 9 27.17 -10.24 3.70
N SER A 10 26.09 -9.58 3.26
CA SER A 10 24.86 -10.26 2.83
C SER A 10 24.23 -9.65 1.59
N ASN A 11 24.12 -10.50 0.56
CA ASN A 11 23.37 -10.35 -0.69
C ASN A 11 22.17 -9.37 -0.61
N GLU A 12 22.06 -8.45 -1.58
CA GLU A 12 20.99 -7.45 -1.81
C GLU A 12 19.55 -7.91 -1.46
N ARG A 13 19.29 -9.21 -1.56
CA ARG A 13 18.02 -9.89 -1.25
C ARG A 13 17.46 -9.65 0.16
N VAL A 14 18.31 -9.46 1.18
CA VAL A 14 17.81 -9.27 2.57
C VAL A 14 17.18 -7.89 2.74
N VAL A 15 17.85 -6.86 2.21
CA VAL A 15 17.38 -5.47 2.25
C VAL A 15 16.05 -5.38 1.50
N GLU A 16 15.99 -5.94 0.29
CA GLU A 16 14.78 -6.01 -0.52
C GLU A 16 13.61 -6.73 0.18
N SER A 17 13.88 -7.83 0.88
CA SER A 17 12.86 -8.57 1.65
C SER A 17 12.27 -7.75 2.79
N ILE A 18 13.11 -7.00 3.51
CA ILE A 18 12.66 -6.12 4.61
C ILE A 18 11.83 -4.96 4.06
N PHE A 19 12.29 -4.34 2.97
CA PHE A 19 11.53 -3.28 2.29
C PHE A 19 10.19 -3.79 1.76
N THR A 20 10.15 -5.00 1.22
CA THR A 20 8.92 -5.64 0.75
C THR A 20 7.94 -5.87 1.91
N ALA A 21 8.42 -6.40 3.04
CA ALA A 21 7.59 -6.58 4.23
C ALA A 21 7.05 -5.23 4.77
N ALA A 22 7.89 -4.21 4.80
CA ALA A 22 7.50 -2.85 5.16
C ALA A 22 6.47 -2.26 4.18
N SER A 23 6.56 -2.60 2.90
CA SER A 23 5.64 -2.14 1.86
C SER A 23 4.22 -2.63 2.09
N PHE A 24 4.05 -3.87 2.56
CA PHE A 24 2.73 -4.43 2.84
C PHE A 24 2.02 -3.77 4.02
N THR A 25 2.76 -3.20 4.98
CA THR A 25 2.17 -2.53 6.16
C THR A 25 2.07 -1.02 5.97
N TYR A 26 3.08 -0.39 5.38
CA TYR A 26 3.07 1.05 5.13
C TYR A 26 2.23 1.44 3.91
N GLY A 27 2.02 0.55 2.94
CA GLY A 27 1.13 0.79 1.79
C GLY A 27 -0.28 1.19 2.20
N PRO A 28 -0.99 0.37 3.02
CA PRO A 28 -2.34 0.72 3.49
C PRO A 28 -2.38 2.00 4.34
N LEU A 29 -1.36 2.21 5.17
CA LEU A 29 -1.25 3.43 5.97
C LEU A 29 -1.06 4.68 5.09
N LEU A 30 -0.25 4.58 4.05
CA LEU A 30 -0.06 5.64 3.05
C LEU A 30 -1.37 5.95 2.33
N GLY A 31 -2.13 4.92 1.93
CA GLY A 31 -3.44 5.08 1.29
C GLY A 31 -4.48 5.75 2.20
N LEU A 32 -4.54 5.35 3.47
CA LEU A 32 -5.41 5.95 4.48
C LEU A 32 -5.05 7.42 4.75
N PHE A 33 -3.74 7.69 4.89
CA PHE A 33 -3.24 9.05 5.12
C PHE A 33 -3.50 9.97 3.93
N ALA A 34 -3.21 9.49 2.71
CA ALA A 34 -3.52 10.22 1.48
C ALA A 34 -5.03 10.47 1.34
N PHE A 35 -5.88 9.50 1.67
CA PHE A 35 -7.34 9.67 1.66
C PHE A 35 -7.78 10.78 2.62
N GLY A 36 -7.27 10.81 3.85
CA GLY A 36 -7.56 11.86 4.82
C GLY A 36 -7.03 13.24 4.43
N LEU A 37 -5.92 13.31 3.70
CA LEU A 37 -5.33 14.57 3.23
C LEU A 37 -6.11 15.16 2.04
N PHE A 38 -6.48 14.31 1.06
CA PHE A 38 -7.10 14.75 -0.19
C PHE A 38 -8.63 14.73 -0.16
N THR A 39 -9.26 14.04 0.78
CA THR A 39 -10.73 13.95 0.88
C THR A 39 -11.24 14.38 2.25
N LYS A 40 -12.40 15.05 2.27
CA LYS A 40 -13.12 15.44 3.51
C LYS A 40 -14.31 14.51 3.78
N TRP A 41 -14.23 13.28 3.29
CA TRP A 41 -15.36 12.36 3.31
C TRP A 41 -15.28 11.43 4.51
N GLU A 42 -16.41 11.27 5.20
CA GLU A 42 -16.50 10.27 6.27
C GLU A 42 -16.58 8.87 5.66
N LEU A 43 -15.73 7.99 6.18
CA LEU A 43 -15.68 6.58 5.83
C LEU A 43 -16.62 5.78 6.74
N LYS A 44 -17.05 4.62 6.26
CA LYS A 44 -17.65 3.62 7.14
C LYS A 44 -16.54 2.89 7.90
N ASP A 45 -16.17 3.37 9.08
CA ASP A 45 -15.05 2.88 9.90
C ASP A 45 -15.03 1.35 10.06
N ARG A 46 -16.21 0.73 10.14
CA ARG A 46 -16.35 -0.73 10.26
C ARG A 46 -15.70 -1.52 9.11
N TYR A 47 -15.60 -0.94 7.92
CA TYR A 47 -15.06 -1.61 6.73
C TYR A 47 -13.63 -1.19 6.39
N VAL A 48 -13.08 -0.18 7.07
CA VAL A 48 -11.71 0.30 6.82
C VAL A 48 -10.66 -0.80 7.05
N PRO A 49 -10.67 -1.56 8.18
CA PRO A 49 -9.71 -2.64 8.39
C PRO A 49 -9.80 -3.75 7.34
N LEU A 50 -10.99 -3.97 6.78
CA LEU A 50 -11.21 -4.96 5.72
C LEU A 50 -10.50 -4.53 4.43
N VAL A 51 -10.64 -3.26 4.03
CA VAL A 51 -9.93 -2.70 2.86
C VAL A 51 -8.42 -2.74 3.06
N CYS A 52 -7.93 -2.35 4.25
CA CYS A 52 -6.51 -2.40 4.56
C CYS A 52 -5.92 -3.82 4.56
N SER A 53 -6.74 -4.85 4.81
CA SER A 53 -6.29 -6.25 4.73
C SER A 53 -6.35 -6.80 3.30
N ILE A 54 -7.33 -6.34 2.51
CA ILE A 54 -7.52 -6.76 1.12
C ILE A 54 -6.46 -6.12 0.20
N ALA A 55 -6.04 -4.88 0.46
CA ALA A 55 -5.09 -4.17 -0.40
C ALA A 55 -3.71 -4.85 -0.53
N PRO A 56 -3.07 -5.37 0.55
CA PRO A 56 -1.87 -6.20 0.47
C PRO A 56 -2.07 -7.46 -0.38
N ILE A 57 -3.23 -8.13 -0.22
CA ILE A 57 -3.56 -9.35 -0.95
C ILE A 57 -3.69 -9.06 -2.44
N LEU A 58 -4.41 -7.99 -2.81
CA LEU A 58 -4.53 -7.55 -4.19
C LEU A 58 -3.18 -7.14 -4.78
N SER A 59 -2.35 -6.42 -4.02
CA SER A 59 -1.02 -5.99 -4.47
C SER A 59 -0.10 -7.18 -4.72
N TYR A 60 -0.16 -8.19 -3.85
CA TYR A 60 0.57 -9.44 -4.03
C TYR A 60 0.11 -10.20 -5.28
N LEU A 61 -1.21 -10.27 -5.49
CA LEU A 61 -1.77 -10.90 -6.68
C LEU A 61 -1.38 -10.17 -7.97
N MET A 62 -1.40 -8.83 -7.95
CA MET A 62 -0.94 -8.01 -9.07
C MET A 62 0.55 -8.21 -9.36
N ASN A 63 1.39 -8.35 -8.33
CA ASN A 63 2.80 -8.70 -8.52
C ASN A 63 2.98 -10.11 -9.09
N PHE A 64 2.14 -11.07 -8.69
CA PHE A 64 2.20 -12.42 -9.26
C PHE A 64 1.85 -12.45 -10.76
N PHE A 65 0.84 -11.66 -11.17
CA PHE A 65 0.46 -11.55 -12.57
C PHE A 65 1.25 -10.49 -13.35
N SER A 66 2.19 -9.75 -12.72
CA SER A 66 2.85 -8.63 -13.38
C SER A 66 3.78 -9.06 -14.50
N GLU A 67 4.38 -10.25 -14.40
CA GLU A 67 5.23 -10.80 -15.46
C GLU A 67 4.42 -11.01 -16.75
N GLU A 68 3.16 -11.45 -16.65
CA GLU A 68 2.25 -11.60 -17.79
C GLU A 68 1.60 -10.28 -18.22
N LEU A 69 1.16 -9.46 -17.26
CA LEU A 69 0.31 -8.29 -17.53
C LEU A 69 1.10 -7.02 -17.86
N PHE A 70 2.33 -6.89 -17.36
CA PHE A 70 3.21 -5.73 -17.53
C PHE A 70 4.49 -6.06 -18.30
N ASN A 71 4.47 -7.08 -19.16
CA ASN A 71 5.58 -7.39 -20.08
C ASN A 71 6.90 -7.77 -19.35
N GLY A 72 6.80 -8.50 -18.24
CA GLY A 72 7.96 -8.93 -17.44
C GLY A 72 8.40 -7.95 -16.33
N HIS A 73 7.60 -6.92 -16.02
CA HIS A 73 7.93 -5.98 -14.94
C HIS A 73 7.80 -6.65 -13.57
N GLN A 74 8.85 -6.63 -12.76
CA GLN A 74 8.82 -7.11 -11.38
C GLN A 74 8.65 -5.93 -10.42
N PHE A 75 7.60 -5.95 -9.59
CA PHE A 75 7.39 -4.89 -8.61
C PHE A 75 8.26 -5.14 -7.38
N GLY A 76 9.26 -4.28 -7.17
CA GLY A 76 10.05 -4.19 -5.94
C GLY A 76 9.43 -3.18 -4.96
N MET A 77 10.17 -2.11 -4.65
CA MET A 77 9.71 -1.04 -3.73
C MET A 77 8.46 -0.28 -4.21
N GLU A 78 8.13 -0.38 -5.48
CA GLU A 78 6.92 0.20 -6.08
C GLU A 78 5.63 -0.39 -5.49
N LEU A 79 5.70 -1.59 -4.89
CA LEU A 79 4.61 -2.23 -4.16
C LEU A 79 3.99 -1.31 -3.09
N VAL A 80 4.80 -0.45 -2.44
CA VAL A 80 4.30 0.53 -1.46
C VAL A 80 3.26 1.44 -2.10
N ILE A 81 3.60 2.00 -3.26
CA ILE A 81 2.79 2.99 -3.97
C ILE A 81 1.55 2.29 -4.52
N LEU A 82 1.72 1.11 -5.13
CA LEU A 82 0.61 0.32 -5.65
C LEU A 82 -0.41 -0.01 -4.55
N ASN A 83 0.06 -0.49 -3.41
CA ASN A 83 -0.80 -0.84 -2.27
C ASN A 83 -1.48 0.40 -1.67
N GLY A 84 -0.77 1.54 -1.62
CA GLY A 84 -1.35 2.83 -1.23
C GLY A 84 -2.48 3.29 -2.15
N VAL A 85 -2.29 3.16 -3.47
CA VAL A 85 -3.32 3.49 -4.47
C VAL A 85 -4.52 2.55 -4.36
N ILE A 86 -4.30 1.24 -4.25
CA ILE A 86 -5.38 0.25 -4.08
C ILE A 86 -6.18 0.53 -2.80
N THR A 87 -5.49 0.86 -1.72
CA THR A 87 -6.13 1.22 -0.45
C THR A 87 -6.96 2.49 -0.60
N PHE A 88 -6.40 3.55 -1.20
CA PHE A 88 -7.11 4.80 -1.45
C PHE A 88 -8.39 4.57 -2.28
N LEU A 89 -8.29 3.82 -3.38
CA LEU A 89 -9.43 3.48 -4.24
C LEU A 89 -10.46 2.61 -3.51
N GLY A 90 -10.01 1.66 -2.68
CA GLY A 90 -10.89 0.85 -1.84
C GLY A 90 -11.65 1.69 -0.81
N LEU A 91 -10.99 2.69 -0.21
CA LEU A 91 -11.63 3.64 0.72
C LEU A 91 -12.65 4.53 0.03
N MET A 92 -12.41 4.91 -1.24
CA MET A 92 -13.41 5.64 -2.03
C MET A 92 -14.73 4.86 -2.17
N ALA A 93 -14.70 3.52 -2.23
CA ALA A 93 -15.92 2.72 -2.26
C ALA A 93 -16.70 2.72 -0.93
N LEU A 94 -16.07 3.13 0.18
CA LEU A 94 -16.65 3.11 1.53
C LEU A 94 -17.22 4.45 2.02
N ILE A 95 -17.25 5.48 1.17
CA ILE A 95 -17.73 6.81 1.53
C ILE A 95 -19.19 6.76 2.02
N ARG A 96 -19.46 7.34 3.19
CA ARG A 96 -20.80 7.34 3.80
C ARG A 96 -21.65 8.53 3.37
N LYS A 97 -21.05 9.71 3.21
CA LYS A 97 -21.50 10.93 2.49
C LYS A 97 -20.61 12.12 2.92
N LYS A 98 -20.63 13.19 2.13
CA LYS A 98 -19.83 14.41 2.31
C LYS A 98 -20.06 15.02 3.71
N VAL A 99 -19.00 15.27 4.48
CA VAL A 99 -19.07 16.19 5.61
C VAL A 99 -19.39 17.56 5.03
N SER A 100 -20.61 18.04 5.26
CA SER A 100 -21.00 19.39 4.91
C SER A 100 -20.20 20.35 5.79
N SER A 101 -19.09 20.87 5.26
CA SER A 101 -18.40 22.03 5.81
C SER A 101 -19.31 23.25 5.63
N LEU A 102 -20.27 23.42 6.53
CA LEU A 102 -20.91 24.70 6.85
C LEU A 102 -20.44 25.06 8.26
N ALA A 103 -19.34 25.81 8.31
CA ALA A 103 -18.93 26.63 9.44
C ALA A 103 -18.30 27.88 8.84
#